data_AF-A0AA41SII7-F1
#
_entry.id   AF-A0AA41SII7-F1
#
_cell.length_a   1.000
_cell.length_b   1.000
_cell.length_c   1.000
_cell.angle_alpha   90.00
_cell.angle_beta   90.00
_cell.angle_gamma   90.00
#
_symmetry.space_group_name_H-M   'P 1'
#
loop_
_entity.id
_entity.type
_entity.pdbx_description
1 polymer ?
#
loop_
_entity_poly.entity_id
_entity_poly.type
_entity_poly.pdbx_seq_one_letter_code
_entity_poly.pdbx_strand_id
1 'polypeptide(L)'
;MKEFYQSRKSQRTIVTSVLADHRPLYGGLSQLGGKGVHPGLQDVNVPLNLTFVVRSRAYVLGKLVKPKFYRKIRCLLTLDSKKLGKPIIKSLKDACEYH
;
A
#
# COMPACT_ATOMS: atom_id res chain seq x y z
N MET A 1 -24.54 -17.92 25.72
CA MET A 1 -23.42 -18.41 24.90
C MET A 1 -22.86 -17.42 23.87
N LYS A 2 -23.57 -16.32 23.49
CA LYS A 2 -23.05 -15.33 22.53
C LYS A 2 -21.75 -14.63 22.96
N GLU A 3 -21.53 -14.47 24.26
CA GLU A 3 -20.36 -13.79 24.85
C GLU A 3 -18.99 -14.44 24.53
N PHE A 4 -18.97 -15.71 24.12
CA PHE A 4 -17.73 -16.47 23.88
C PHE A 4 -17.55 -16.89 22.41
N TYR A 5 -18.48 -16.52 21.53
CA TYR A 5 -18.43 -16.93 20.13
C TYR A 5 -17.66 -15.90 19.28
N GLN A 6 -16.46 -16.25 18.84
CA GLN A 6 -15.68 -15.47 17.88
C GLN A 6 -15.76 -16.13 16.50
N SER A 7 -16.20 -15.39 15.48
CA SER A 7 -16.24 -15.87 14.09
C SER A 7 -14.87 -16.36 13.62
N ARG A 8 -14.84 -17.53 12.96
CA ARG A 8 -13.64 -18.11 12.33
C ARG A 8 -13.04 -17.23 11.23
N LYS A 9 -13.86 -16.40 10.57
CA LYS A 9 -13.43 -15.46 9.52
C LYS A 9 -13.92 -14.06 9.87
N SER A 10 -13.00 -13.16 10.19
CA SER A 10 -13.28 -11.74 10.32
C SER A 10 -12.67 -11.02 9.13
N GLN A 11 -13.51 -10.37 8.34
CA GLN A 11 -13.07 -9.39 7.34
C GLN A 11 -13.22 -8.00 7.97
N ARG A 12 -12.17 -7.19 7.84
CA ARG A 12 -12.18 -5.78 8.23
C ARG A 12 -11.53 -4.96 7.12
N THR A 13 -12.21 -3.92 6.69
CA THR A 13 -11.63 -2.92 5.78
C THR A 13 -10.70 -2.01 6.59
N ILE A 14 -9.45 -1.89 6.16
CA ILE A 14 -8.47 -1.00 6.76
C ILE A 14 -8.19 0.11 5.75
N VAL A 15 -8.38 1.36 6.16
CA VAL A 15 -8.03 2.55 5.36
C VAL A 15 -6.79 3.18 6.00
N THR A 16 -5.74 3.35 5.23
CA THR A 16 -4.48 3.94 5.70
C THR A 16 -3.90 4.85 4.63
N SER A 17 -3.34 5.98 5.03
CA SER A 17 -2.57 6.86 4.15
C SER A 17 -1.12 6.38 4.11
N VAL A 18 -0.61 6.14 2.91
CA VAL A 18 0.82 5.87 2.70
C VAL A 18 1.49 7.20 2.41
N LEU A 19 2.39 7.61 3.29
CA LEU A 19 3.23 8.80 3.05
C LEU A 19 4.50 8.34 2.33
N ALA A 20 4.79 8.95 1.18
CA ALA A 20 6.04 8.71 0.48
C ALA A 20 7.17 9.51 1.15
N ASP A 21 8.30 8.86 1.42
CA ASP A 21 9.52 9.55 1.81
C ASP A 21 10.13 10.19 0.54
N HIS A 22 9.97 11.51 0.40
CA HIS A 22 10.44 12.25 -0.78
C HIS A 22 11.96 12.39 -0.73
N ARG A 23 12.67 11.35 -1.20
CA ARG A 23 14.11 11.43 -1.43
C ARG A 23 14.35 12.23 -2.71
N PRO A 24 15.08 13.35 -2.65
CA PRO A 24 15.35 14.16 -3.83
C PRO A 24 16.15 13.33 -4.85
N LEU A 25 15.57 13.11 -6.03
CA LEU A 25 16.28 12.53 -7.16
C LEU A 25 17.14 13.64 -7.79
N TYR A 26 18.28 13.94 -7.19
CA TYR A 26 19.21 14.92 -7.73
C TYR A 26 19.65 14.48 -9.12
N GLY A 27 19.37 15.31 -10.14
CA GLY A 27 19.60 15.00 -11.56
C GLY A 27 18.45 14.29 -12.30
N GLY A 28 17.46 13.73 -11.59
CA GLY A 28 16.29 13.06 -12.18
C GLY A 28 14.99 13.88 -12.17
N LEU A 29 14.98 15.04 -11.51
CA LEU A 29 13.80 15.90 -11.33
C LEU A 29 13.32 16.60 -12.60
N SER A 30 14.12 16.66 -13.67
CA SER A 30 13.75 17.32 -14.93
C SER A 30 12.59 16.61 -15.66
N GLN A 31 12.31 15.36 -15.32
CA GLN A 31 11.26 14.55 -15.95
C GLN A 31 9.96 14.48 -15.11
N LEU A 32 10.04 14.68 -13.79
CA LEU A 32 8.92 14.48 -12.85
C LEU A 32 8.29 15.79 -12.35
N GLY A 33 8.82 16.93 -12.78
CA GLY A 33 8.38 18.26 -12.38
C GLY A 33 6.96 18.58 -12.84
N GLY A 34 6.04 18.67 -11.88
CA GLY A 34 4.67 19.12 -12.12
C GLY A 34 4.63 20.48 -12.83
N LYS A 35 3.63 20.63 -13.71
CA LYS A 35 3.10 21.85 -14.36
C LYS A 35 4.00 23.10 -14.23
N GLY A 36 5.14 23.11 -14.93
CA GLY A 36 6.03 24.27 -14.93
C GLY A 36 7.39 24.07 -15.59
N VAL A 37 7.84 22.82 -15.76
CA VAL A 37 9.15 22.51 -16.34
C VAL A 37 8.96 21.75 -17.65
N HIS A 38 9.09 22.48 -18.76
CA HIS A 38 9.06 22.06 -20.16
C HIS A 38 7.73 21.51 -20.75
N PRO A 39 7.26 22.05 -21.89
CA PRO A 39 5.99 21.65 -22.53
C PRO A 39 5.99 20.23 -23.15
N GLY A 40 7.10 19.48 -23.08
CA GLY A 40 7.26 18.18 -23.76
C GLY A 40 7.27 16.93 -22.88
N LEU A 41 7.15 17.03 -21.54
CA LEU A 41 7.38 15.91 -20.60
C LEU A 41 6.17 15.57 -19.72
N GLN A 42 4.97 15.62 -20.31
CA GLN A 42 3.70 15.49 -19.57
C GLN A 42 3.30 14.05 -19.17
N ASP A 43 4.07 13.03 -19.53
CA ASP A 43 3.74 11.60 -19.30
C ASP A 43 4.93 10.83 -18.72
N VAL A 44 5.26 11.07 -17.45
CA VAL A 44 6.26 10.24 -16.77
C VAL A 44 5.57 9.25 -15.85
N ASN A 45 5.72 7.98 -16.21
CA ASN A 45 5.23 6.85 -15.45
C ASN A 45 6.38 6.25 -14.65
N VAL A 46 6.30 6.33 -13.32
CA VAL A 46 7.33 5.79 -12.43
C VAL A 46 6.83 4.52 -11.77
N PRO A 47 7.42 3.34 -12.08
CA PRO A 47 7.11 2.11 -11.36
C PRO A 47 7.70 2.18 -9.95
N LEU A 48 6.88 1.86 -8.96
CA LEU A 48 7.22 1.82 -7.54
C LEU A 48 6.77 0.49 -6.93
N ASN A 49 7.45 0.12 -5.85
CA ASN A 49 7.11 -1.03 -5.02
C ASN A 49 6.56 -0.56 -3.68
N LEU A 50 5.26 -0.68 -3.47
CA LEU A 50 4.64 -0.44 -2.17
C LEU A 50 4.78 -1.68 -1.30
N THR A 51 5.56 -1.56 -0.23
CA THR A 51 5.73 -2.66 0.73
C THR A 51 5.20 -2.26 2.10
N PHE A 52 4.31 -3.08 2.65
CA PHE A 52 3.76 -2.87 4.00
C PHE A 52 3.58 -4.20 4.72
N VAL A 53 3.46 -4.15 6.05
CA VAL A 53 3.29 -5.35 6.88
C VAL A 53 1.95 -5.26 7.61
N VAL A 54 1.11 -6.26 7.41
CA VAL A 54 -0.14 -6.42 8.16
C VAL A 54 0.14 -7.29 9.38
N ARG A 55 -0.07 -6.72 10.56
CA ARG A 55 0.06 -7.41 11.83
C ARG A 55 -1.30 -7.84 12.33
N SER A 56 -1.53 -9.14 12.45
CA SER A 56 -2.74 -9.69 13.05
C SER A 56 -2.42 -10.45 14.34
N ARG A 57 -3.42 -10.56 15.23
CA ARG A 57 -3.33 -11.33 16.48
C ARG A 57 -4.60 -12.15 16.61
N ALA A 58 -4.47 -13.42 16.95
CA ALA A 58 -5.60 -14.31 17.19
C ALA A 58 -5.35 -15.13 18.45
N TYR A 59 -6.41 -15.56 19.12
CA TYR A 59 -6.35 -16.51 20.23
C TYR A 59 -6.47 -17.92 19.66
N VAL A 60 -5.38 -18.68 19.65
CA VAL A 60 -5.37 -20.06 19.11
C VAL A 60 -5.68 -21.11 20.18
N LEU A 61 -5.36 -20.83 21.45
CA LEU A 61 -5.63 -21.69 22.60
C LEU A 61 -6.30 -20.87 23.72
N GLY A 62 -7.47 -20.30 23.43
CA GLY A 62 -8.15 -19.37 24.34
C GLY A 62 -7.28 -18.15 24.67
N LYS A 63 -7.43 -17.57 25.87
CA LYS A 63 -6.64 -16.40 26.30
C LYS A 63 -5.18 -16.72 26.63
N LEU A 64 -4.78 -18.00 26.65
CA LEU A 64 -3.44 -18.44 27.05
C LEU A 64 -2.39 -18.07 26.00
N VAL A 65 -2.70 -18.22 24.71
CA VAL A 65 -1.74 -17.96 23.62
C VAL A 65 -2.34 -17.03 22.59
N LYS A 66 -1.67 -15.89 22.40
CA LYS A 66 -2.02 -14.85 21.43
C LYS A 66 -0.86 -14.61 20.44
N PRO A 67 -0.62 -15.53 19.49
CA PRO A 67 0.40 -15.34 18.48
C PRO A 67 0.20 -14.05 17.69
N LYS A 68 1.32 -13.51 17.22
CA LYS A 68 1.38 -12.39 16.29
C LYS A 68 1.70 -12.96 14.91
N PHE A 69 0.83 -12.72 13.95
CA PHE A 69 1.10 -13.05 12.56
C PHE A 69 1.47 -11.77 11.84
N TYR A 70 2.59 -11.82 11.14
CA TYR A 70 3.06 -10.73 10.30
C TYR A 70 2.97 -11.21 8.86
N ARG A 71 2.19 -10.51 8.05
CA ARG A 71 2.07 -10.78 6.62
C ARG A 71 2.67 -9.62 5.87
N LYS A 72 3.73 -9.88 5.11
CA LYS A 72 4.38 -8.84 4.31
C LYS A 72 3.70 -8.82 2.96
N ILE A 73 3.25 -7.64 2.57
CA ILE A 73 2.56 -7.43 1.30
C ILE A 73 3.43 -6.51 0.46
N ARG A 74 3.67 -6.92 -0.78
CA ARG A 74 4.38 -6.13 -1.78
C ARG A 74 3.45 -5.92 -2.95
N CYS A 75 3.26 -4.68 -3.38
CA CYS A 75 2.42 -4.35 -4.52
C CYS A 75 3.20 -3.50 -5.52
N LEU A 76 3.15 -3.90 -6.78
CA LEU A 76 3.68 -3.13 -7.90
C LEU A 76 2.66 -2.04 -8.27
N LEU A 77 3.10 -0.79 -8.34
CA LEU A 77 2.26 0.33 -8.77
C LEU A 77 3.02 1.29 -9.64
N THR A 78 2.34 1.85 -10.64
CA THR A 78 2.92 2.87 -11.52
C THR A 78 2.30 4.20 -11.16
N LEU A 79 3.13 5.15 -10.71
CA LEU A 79 2.72 6.53 -10.53
C LEU A 79 2.71 7.23 -11.88
N ASP A 80 1.53 7.70 -12.26
CA ASP A 80 1.30 8.49 -13.46
C ASP A 80 1.16 9.97 -13.06
N SER A 81 2.04 10.81 -13.58
CA SER A 81 2.04 12.25 -13.29
C SER A 81 0.70 12.93 -13.59
N LYS A 82 -0.09 12.44 -14.55
CA LYS A 82 -1.43 12.99 -14.87
C LYS A 82 -2.51 12.60 -13.86
N LYS A 83 -2.27 11.57 -13.06
CA LYS A 83 -3.21 11.01 -12.08
C LYS A 83 -2.79 11.24 -10.63
N LEU A 84 -1.75 12.06 -10.41
CA LEU A 84 -1.36 12.53 -9.08
C LEU A 84 -2.56 13.16 -8.35
N GLY A 85 -2.77 12.78 -7.09
CA GLY A 85 -3.89 13.23 -6.25
C GLY A 85 -5.21 12.46 -6.43
N LYS A 86 -5.30 11.53 -7.39
CA LYS A 86 -6.48 10.66 -7.55
C LYS A 86 -6.28 9.30 -6.86
N PRO A 87 -7.34 8.69 -6.29
CA PRO A 87 -7.24 7.37 -5.67
C PRO A 87 -6.82 6.27 -6.68
N ILE A 88 -5.75 5.54 -6.37
CA ILE A 88 -5.28 4.39 -7.17
C ILE A 88 -5.98 3.12 -6.66
N ILE A 89 -7.24 2.92 -7.02
CA ILE A 89 -8.06 1.81 -6.48
C ILE A 89 -8.07 0.58 -7.39
N LYS A 90 -8.02 0.76 -8.72
CA LYS A 90 -8.20 -0.34 -9.68
C LYS A 90 -6.95 -1.22 -9.87
N SER A 91 -5.74 -0.67 -9.82
CA SER A 91 -4.54 -1.44 -10.21
C SER A 91 -3.94 -2.30 -9.09
N LEU A 92 -4.40 -2.14 -7.85
CA LEU A 92 -3.69 -2.74 -6.71
C LEU A 92 -4.08 -4.21 -6.45
N LYS A 93 -5.30 -4.63 -6.79
CA LYS A 93 -5.81 -5.96 -6.37
C LYS A 93 -5.01 -7.12 -6.95
N ASP A 94 -4.64 -7.02 -8.22
CA ASP A 94 -3.96 -8.10 -8.95
C ASP A 94 -2.44 -7.93 -8.97
N ALA A 95 -1.94 -6.79 -8.47
CA ALA A 95 -0.51 -6.45 -8.48
C ALA A 95 0.21 -6.74 -7.15
N CYS A 96 -0.49 -7.34 -6.18
CA CYS A 96 0.05 -7.59 -4.84
C CYS A 96 0.45 -9.06 -4.61
N GLU A 97 1.67 -9.25 -4.14
CA GLU A 97 2.23 -10.51 -3.67
C GLU A 97 2.22 -10.57 -2.13
N TYR A 98 1.96 -11.77 -1.60
CA TYR A 98 1.85 -12.02 -0.16
C TYR A 98 2.96 -12.97 0.29
N HIS A 99 3.83 -12.48 1.18
CA HIS A 99 4.88 -13.27 1.82
C HIS A 99 4.58 -13.48 3.32
#